data_AF-A0A351FMX0-F1
#
_entry.id   AF-A0A351FMX0-F1
#
_cell.length_a   1.000
_cell.length_b   1.000
_cell.length_c   1.000
_cell.angle_alpha   90.00
_cell.angle_beta   90.00
_cell.angle_gamma   90.00
#
_symmetry.space_group_name_H-M   'P 1'
#
loop_
_entity.id
_entity.type
_entity.pdbx_description
1 polymer ?
#
loop_
_entity_poly.entity_id
_entity_poly.type
_entity_poly.pdbx_seq_one_letter_code
_entity_poly.pdbx_strand_id
1 'polypeptide(L)'
;MINNWPRMLHCVDRLAAEFPDVQFLAACYSERHRERCETMLQAYEAQHQTSLPIQLHVGKTPEIIEIAKCCLMVSGSVSLELLGRATPGVVMYFLTPVFAAVGRVLVTCKYASLPNLIADRMLMPEFFPRGRQMEEVDKAGERLATWLRDDAALAQVTAEMQQLRSDVANTGGVERAAAAILEQLAKRVPQQRAA
;
A
#
# COMPACT_ATOMS: atom_id res chain seq x y z
N MET A 1 5.98 10.67 0.58
CA MET A 1 6.72 9.72 -0.28
C MET A 1 8.24 9.90 -0.24
N ILE A 2 8.76 11.14 -0.28
CA ILE A 2 10.22 11.46 -0.27
C ILE A 2 10.99 10.73 0.83
N ASN A 3 10.42 10.56 2.02
CA ASN A 3 11.13 9.90 3.13
C ASN A 3 10.93 8.37 3.18
N ASN A 4 9.96 7.82 2.45
CA ASN A 4 9.70 6.37 2.48
C ASN A 4 10.64 5.64 1.52
N TRP A 5 10.86 6.19 0.32
CA TRP A 5 11.59 5.53 -0.75
C TRP A 5 12.98 5.01 -0.34
N PRO A 6 13.87 5.77 0.33
CA PRO A 6 15.18 5.25 0.73
C PRO A 6 15.11 4.06 1.70
N ARG A 7 14.06 3.99 2.52
CA ARG A 7 13.83 2.89 3.46
C ARG A 7 13.29 1.66 2.75
N MET A 8 12.44 1.87 1.73
CA MET A 8 12.00 0.80 0.84
C MET A 8 13.16 0.24 0.02
N LEU A 9 14.09 1.08 -0.46
CA LEU A 9 15.32 0.63 -1.12
C LEU A 9 16.17 -0.25 -0.20
N HIS A 10 16.30 0.11 1.09
CA HIS A 10 16.96 -0.74 2.10
C HIS A 10 16.28 -2.11 2.27
N CYS A 11 14.95 -2.17 2.26
CA CYS A 11 14.26 -3.47 2.21
C CYS A 11 14.62 -4.26 0.95
N VAL A 12 14.61 -3.61 -0.21
CA VAL A 12 14.91 -4.27 -1.49
C VAL A 12 16.34 -4.76 -1.55
N ASP A 13 17.33 -3.98 -1.11
CA ASP A 13 18.75 -4.39 -1.08
C ASP A 13 18.95 -5.68 -0.28
N ARG A 14 18.35 -5.74 0.92
CA ARG A 14 18.38 -6.95 1.75
C ARG A 14 17.68 -8.15 1.08
N LEU A 15 16.51 -7.92 0.49
CA LEU A 15 15.75 -8.98 -0.17
C LEU A 15 16.43 -9.47 -1.45
N ALA A 16 17.04 -8.58 -2.24
CA ALA A 16 17.76 -8.95 -3.46
C ALA A 16 19.01 -9.77 -3.16
N ALA A 17 19.69 -9.49 -2.03
CA ALA A 17 20.82 -10.29 -1.57
C ALA A 17 20.40 -11.72 -1.15
N GLU A 18 19.22 -11.87 -0.56
CA GLU A 18 18.70 -13.18 -0.09
C GLU A 18 18.00 -13.97 -1.20
N PHE A 19 17.30 -13.29 -2.11
CA PHE A 19 16.46 -13.88 -3.14
C PHE A 19 16.87 -13.36 -4.54
N PRO A 20 17.95 -13.90 -5.13
CA PRO A 20 18.50 -13.39 -6.39
C PRO A 20 17.56 -13.55 -7.60
N ASP A 21 16.61 -14.48 -7.54
CA ASP A 21 15.64 -14.74 -8.62
C ASP A 21 14.38 -13.85 -8.52
N VAL A 22 14.24 -13.02 -7.47
CA VAL A 22 13.08 -12.16 -7.28
C VAL A 22 13.22 -10.88 -8.09
N GLN A 23 12.16 -10.55 -8.84
CA GLN A 23 12.05 -9.29 -9.57
C GLN A 23 11.32 -8.23 -8.74
N PHE A 24 11.85 -7.01 -8.70
CA PHE A 24 11.24 -5.90 -7.98
C PHE A 24 10.67 -4.88 -8.97
N LEU A 25 9.36 -4.64 -8.86
CA LEU A 25 8.65 -3.68 -9.70
C LEU A 25 8.15 -2.54 -8.81
N ALA A 26 8.42 -1.30 -9.20
CA ALA A 26 7.97 -0.12 -8.48
C ALA A 26 7.00 0.71 -9.33
N ALA A 27 5.79 0.90 -8.80
CA ALA A 27 4.77 1.72 -9.43
C ALA A 27 4.95 3.21 -9.06
N CYS A 28 5.20 4.04 -10.06
CA CYS A 28 5.30 5.48 -9.96
C CYS A 28 3.99 6.15 -10.43
N TYR A 29 3.50 7.14 -9.66
CA TYR A 29 2.27 7.86 -9.99
C TYR A 29 2.35 8.73 -11.26
N SER A 30 3.53 9.29 -11.57
CA SER A 30 3.75 10.16 -12.73
C SER A 30 5.22 10.10 -13.17
N GLU A 31 5.52 10.62 -14.36
CA GLU A 31 6.92 10.68 -14.86
C GLU A 31 7.83 11.48 -13.94
N ARG A 32 7.37 12.65 -13.47
CA ARG A 32 8.11 13.44 -12.48
C ARG A 32 8.38 12.64 -11.19
N HIS A 33 7.48 11.73 -10.81
CA HIS A 33 7.72 10.87 -9.67
C HIS A 33 8.73 9.77 -9.98
N ARG A 34 8.66 9.16 -11.17
CA ARG A 34 9.61 8.18 -11.69
C ARG A 34 11.04 8.72 -11.68
N GLU A 35 11.26 9.89 -12.28
CA GLU A 35 12.57 10.56 -12.33
C GLU A 35 13.15 10.80 -10.93
N ARG A 36 12.30 11.17 -9.97
CA ARG A 36 12.73 11.36 -8.57
C ARG A 36 13.10 10.04 -7.90
N CYS A 37 12.30 8.99 -8.10
CA CYS A 37 12.62 7.65 -7.61
C CYS A 37 13.94 7.14 -8.22
N GLU A 38 14.15 7.37 -9.51
CA GLU A 38 15.37 7.01 -10.26
C GLU A 38 16.58 7.76 -9.72
N THR A 39 16.49 9.07 -9.52
CA THR A 39 17.58 9.88 -8.92
C THR A 39 17.95 9.37 -7.53
N MET A 40 16.95 9.05 -6.70
CA MET A 40 17.17 8.54 -5.34
C MET A 40 17.70 7.10 -5.33
N LEU A 41 17.31 6.28 -6.30
CA LEU A 41 17.84 4.92 -6.51
C LEU A 41 19.33 5.00 -6.86
N GLN A 42 19.71 5.80 -7.85
CA GLN A 42 21.09 5.99 -8.26
C GLN A 42 21.96 6.50 -7.10
N ALA A 43 21.45 7.45 -6.30
CA ALA A 43 22.15 7.94 -5.13
C ALA A 43 22.35 6.85 -4.05
N TYR A 44 21.34 6.00 -3.84
CA TYR A 44 21.43 4.87 -2.92
C TYR A 44 22.45 3.84 -3.38
N GLU A 45 22.38 3.42 -4.64
CA GLU A 45 23.32 2.48 -5.28
C GLU A 45 24.76 2.98 -5.20
N ALA A 46 25.00 4.25 -5.52
CA ALA A 46 26.32 4.87 -5.41
C ALA A 46 26.84 4.90 -3.96
N GLN A 47 25.96 5.20 -2.98
CA GLN A 47 26.34 5.24 -1.57
C GLN A 47 26.66 3.85 -1.01
N HIS A 48 25.94 2.81 -1.45
CA HIS A 48 26.01 1.46 -0.89
C HIS A 48 26.83 0.49 -1.76
N GLN A 49 27.33 0.96 -2.91
CA GLN A 49 28.11 0.16 -3.86
C GLN A 49 27.37 -1.12 -4.30
N THR A 50 26.07 -0.98 -4.51
CA THR A 50 25.13 -2.05 -4.91
C THR A 50 24.43 -1.68 -6.22
N SER A 51 23.81 -2.66 -6.87
CA SER A 51 22.89 -2.43 -7.99
C SER A 51 21.62 -3.20 -7.74
N LEU A 52 20.50 -2.49 -7.64
CA LEU A 52 19.23 -3.07 -7.24
C LEU A 52 18.42 -3.46 -8.49
N PRO A 53 17.87 -4.68 -8.57
CA PRO A 53 17.08 -5.15 -9.71
C PRO A 53 15.64 -4.59 -9.67
N ILE A 54 15.50 -3.25 -9.65
CA ILE A 54 14.22 -2.54 -9.57
C ILE A 54 13.83 -1.97 -10.93
N GLN A 55 12.63 -2.30 -11.40
CA GLN A 55 12.03 -1.72 -12.60
C GLN A 55 10.99 -0.67 -12.23
N LEU A 56 11.18 0.57 -12.68
CA LEU A 56 10.26 1.68 -12.42
C LEU A 56 9.22 1.79 -13.54
N HIS A 57 7.93 1.77 -13.21
CA HIS A 57 6.84 1.90 -14.18
C HIS A 57 5.86 3.01 -13.81
N VAL A 58 5.40 3.79 -14.78
CA VAL A 58 4.40 4.85 -14.57
C VAL A 58 3.02 4.38 -14.99
N GLY A 59 2.02 4.63 -14.14
CA GLY A 59 0.62 4.31 -14.45
C GLY A 59 0.31 2.82 -14.56
N LYS A 60 1.19 1.95 -14.03
CA LYS A 60 1.07 0.48 -14.06
C LYS A 60 0.80 -0.13 -12.69
N THR A 61 0.29 0.65 -11.74
CA THR A 61 -0.06 0.17 -10.39
C THR A 61 -1.00 -1.04 -10.44
N PRO A 62 -2.10 -1.03 -11.21
CA PRO A 62 -3.01 -2.17 -11.30
C PRO A 62 -2.32 -3.46 -11.77
N GLU A 63 -1.54 -3.38 -12.85
CA GLU A 63 -0.87 -4.53 -13.44
C GLU A 63 0.24 -5.08 -12.53
N ILE A 64 0.99 -4.19 -11.87
CA ILE A 64 2.03 -4.60 -10.91
C ILE A 64 1.41 -5.32 -9.71
N ILE A 65 0.31 -4.83 -9.15
CA ILE A 65 -0.36 -5.49 -8.02
C ILE A 65 -0.88 -6.87 -8.42
N GLU A 66 -1.41 -7.00 -9.65
CA GLU A 66 -1.97 -8.25 -10.16
C GLU A 66 -0.93 -9.38 -10.27
N ILE A 67 0.29 -9.05 -10.70
CA ILE A 67 1.36 -10.04 -10.91
C ILE A 67 2.26 -10.24 -9.69
N ALA A 68 2.17 -9.37 -8.69
CA ALA A 68 3.03 -9.43 -7.51
C ALA A 68 2.60 -10.56 -6.55
N LYS A 69 3.58 -11.32 -6.04
CA LYS A 69 3.36 -12.26 -4.92
C LYS A 69 2.97 -11.52 -3.63
N CYS A 70 3.67 -10.43 -3.35
CA CYS A 70 3.41 -9.53 -2.24
C CYS A 70 3.92 -8.12 -2.55
N CYS A 71 3.43 -7.12 -1.83
CA CYS A 71 3.77 -5.72 -2.06
C CYS A 71 4.29 -5.03 -0.79
N LEU A 72 5.19 -4.07 -0.97
CA LEU A 72 5.55 -3.08 0.04
C LEU A 72 4.97 -1.73 -0.38
N MET A 73 4.15 -1.11 0.47
CA MET A 73 3.42 0.11 0.11
C MET A 73 3.36 1.13 1.24
N VAL A 74 2.89 2.33 0.89
CA VAL A 74 2.42 3.35 1.85
C VAL A 74 0.90 3.23 1.95
N SER A 75 0.30 3.40 3.14
CA SER A 75 -1.10 3.03 3.47
C SER A 75 -2.25 3.73 2.72
N GLY A 76 -1.97 4.47 1.64
CA GLY A 76 -2.95 5.23 0.86
C GLY A 76 -3.96 4.36 0.09
N SER A 77 -4.53 4.91 -0.98
CA SER A 77 -5.55 4.24 -1.82
C SER A 77 -5.10 2.86 -2.34
N VAL A 78 -3.79 2.69 -2.56
CA VAL A 78 -3.17 1.42 -2.94
C VAL A 78 -3.54 0.27 -1.98
N SER A 79 -3.75 0.54 -0.69
CA SER A 79 -4.15 -0.49 0.27
C SER A 79 -5.48 -1.17 -0.08
N LEU A 80 -6.44 -0.40 -0.59
CA LEU A 80 -7.71 -0.95 -1.08
C LEU A 80 -7.56 -1.64 -2.43
N GLU A 81 -6.64 -1.19 -3.29
CA GLU A 81 -6.34 -1.90 -4.55
C GLU A 81 -5.71 -3.27 -4.31
N LEU A 82 -4.85 -3.40 -3.29
CA LEU A 82 -4.30 -4.67 -2.83
C LEU A 82 -5.41 -5.57 -2.28
N LEU A 83 -6.28 -5.04 -1.41
CA LEU A 83 -7.43 -5.80 -0.90
C LEU A 83 -8.35 -6.26 -2.04
N GLY A 84 -8.62 -5.39 -3.00
CA GLY A 84 -9.45 -5.69 -4.17
C GLY A 84 -8.90 -6.82 -5.05
N ARG A 85 -7.58 -7.06 -5.04
CA ARG A 85 -6.91 -8.17 -5.74
C ARG A 85 -6.52 -9.33 -4.84
N ALA A 86 -6.75 -9.19 -3.53
CA ALA A 86 -6.27 -10.09 -2.50
C ALA A 86 -4.74 -10.30 -2.54
N THR A 87 -3.99 -9.25 -2.90
CA THR A 87 -2.52 -9.27 -2.96
C THR A 87 -1.93 -8.91 -1.59
N PRO A 88 -1.18 -9.81 -0.92
CA PRO A 88 -0.55 -9.56 0.37
C PRO A 88 0.32 -8.30 0.38
N GLY A 89 0.15 -7.48 1.42
CA GLY A 89 0.80 -6.17 1.52
C GLY A 89 1.42 -5.92 2.88
N VAL A 90 2.65 -5.38 2.88
CA VAL A 90 3.27 -4.74 4.04
C VAL A 90 3.12 -3.23 3.90
N VAL A 91 2.65 -2.60 4.98
CA VAL A 91 2.50 -1.15 5.07
C VAL A 91 3.72 -0.57 5.77
N MET A 92 4.39 0.38 5.11
CA MET A 92 5.48 1.15 5.69
C MET A 92 5.22 2.64 5.53
N TYR A 93 5.16 3.34 6.67
CA TYR A 93 4.99 4.79 6.68
C TYR A 93 6.02 5.46 7.60
N PHE A 94 6.98 6.16 7.02
CA PHE A 94 7.96 6.93 7.77
C PHE A 94 7.30 8.14 8.44
N LEU A 95 7.36 8.16 9.77
CA LEU A 95 6.83 9.25 10.57
C LEU A 95 7.92 10.30 10.77
N THR A 96 7.69 11.50 10.24
CA THR A 96 8.57 12.64 10.51
C THR A 96 8.46 13.04 11.99
N PRO A 97 9.51 13.65 12.59
CA PRO A 97 9.46 14.08 13.98
C PRO A 97 8.28 15.01 14.30
N VAL A 98 7.93 15.90 13.36
CA VAL A 98 6.75 16.78 13.47
C VAL A 98 5.46 15.98 13.52
N PHE A 99 5.31 14.98 12.65
CA PHE A 99 4.13 14.11 12.66
C PHE A 99 4.07 13.24 13.92
N ALA A 100 5.21 12.78 14.45
CA ALA A 100 5.23 12.02 15.71
C ALA A 100 4.78 12.87 16.92
N ALA A 101 5.08 14.18 16.91
CA ALA A 101 4.68 15.10 17.97
C ALA A 101 3.17 15.42 17.93
N VAL A 102 2.62 15.68 16.73
CA VAL A 102 1.21 16.10 16.57
C VAL A 102 0.26 14.90 16.38
N GLY A 103 0.75 13.84 15.73
CA GLY A 103 -0.04 12.67 15.36
C GLY A 103 -0.62 11.93 16.56
N ARG A 104 0.02 11.96 17.73
CA ARG A 104 -0.55 11.36 18.96
C ARG A 104 -1.88 11.98 19.39
N VAL A 105 -2.15 13.23 19.01
CA VAL A 105 -3.39 13.94 19.37
C VAL A 105 -4.46 13.76 18.29
N LEU A 106 -4.07 13.51 17.04
CA LEU A 106 -4.97 13.47 15.89
C LEU A 106 -5.26 12.05 15.36
N VAL A 107 -4.36 11.10 15.58
CA VAL A 107 -4.54 9.71 15.12
C VAL A 107 -5.33 8.95 16.19
N THR A 108 -6.65 8.89 16.00
CA THR A 108 -7.58 8.13 16.86
C THR A 108 -7.86 6.72 16.33
N CYS A 109 -7.36 6.40 15.13
CA CYS A 109 -7.59 5.12 14.46
C CYS A 109 -6.62 4.04 14.96
N LYS A 110 -7.14 2.82 15.19
CA LYS A 110 -6.40 1.64 15.66
C LYS A 110 -5.38 1.11 14.64
N TYR A 111 -5.66 1.31 13.35
CA TYR A 111 -4.83 0.86 12.23
C TYR A 111 -4.65 2.00 11.21
N ALA A 112 -3.53 2.03 10.49
CA ALA A 112 -3.23 3.06 9.50
C ALA A 112 -3.72 2.71 8.08
N SER A 113 -3.91 1.42 7.78
CA SER A 113 -4.44 0.96 6.50
C SER A 113 -5.94 0.67 6.57
N LEU A 114 -6.65 1.02 5.50
CA LEU A 114 -8.09 0.78 5.41
C LEU A 114 -8.45 -0.72 5.49
N PRO A 115 -7.72 -1.66 4.87
CA PRO A 115 -7.99 -3.09 5.02
C PRO A 115 -7.98 -3.56 6.49
N ASN A 116 -7.01 -3.11 7.29
CA ASN A 116 -6.96 -3.47 8.71
C ASN A 116 -8.09 -2.83 9.52
N LEU A 117 -8.48 -1.59 9.20
CA LEU A 117 -9.65 -0.94 9.83
C LEU A 117 -10.94 -1.69 9.51
N ILE A 118 -11.12 -2.14 8.27
CA ILE A 118 -12.30 -2.90 7.85
C ILE A 118 -12.33 -4.27 8.51
N ALA A 119 -11.17 -4.94 8.65
CA ALA A 119 -11.05 -6.25 9.28
C ALA A 119 -11.11 -6.21 10.82
N ASP A 120 -10.96 -5.02 11.42
CA ASP A 120 -10.69 -4.79 12.85
C ASP A 120 -9.58 -5.69 13.45
N ARG A 121 -8.63 -6.09 12.61
CA ARG A 121 -7.45 -6.88 12.98
C ARG A 121 -6.28 -6.53 12.08
N MET A 122 -5.07 -6.87 12.51
CA MET A 122 -3.87 -6.69 11.67
C MET A 122 -3.80 -7.79 10.62
N LEU A 123 -4.31 -7.52 9.43
CA LEU A 123 -4.22 -8.38 8.25
C LEU A 123 -2.98 -8.04 7.41
N MET A 124 -2.73 -6.76 7.19
CA MET A 124 -1.52 -6.22 6.58
C MET A 124 -0.57 -5.73 7.68
N PRO A 125 0.64 -6.28 7.82
CA PRO A 125 1.60 -5.81 8.81
C PRO A 125 1.96 -4.33 8.58
N GLU A 126 1.92 -3.51 9.64
CA GLU A 126 2.17 -2.07 9.58
C GLU A 126 3.43 -1.66 10.36
N PHE A 127 4.33 -0.95 9.70
CA PHE A 127 5.61 -0.51 10.26
C PHE A 127 5.77 1.01 10.14
N PHE A 128 6.22 1.63 11.23
CA PHE A 128 6.29 3.08 11.36
C PHE A 128 7.70 3.56 11.75
N PRO A 129 8.69 3.42 10.85
CA PRO A 129 10.05 3.86 11.14
C PRO A 129 10.08 5.36 11.47
N ARG A 130 10.89 5.73 12.47
CA ARG A 130 11.04 7.10 12.96
C ARG A 130 12.51 7.49 13.04
N GLY A 131 12.84 8.72 12.62
CA GLY A 131 14.22 9.21 12.66
C GLY A 131 15.19 8.27 11.94
N ARG A 132 16.20 7.78 12.68
CA ARG A 132 17.22 6.81 12.20
C ARG A 132 16.91 5.35 12.57
N GLN A 133 15.71 5.04 13.06
CA GLN A 133 15.34 3.67 13.42
C GLN A 133 15.20 2.80 12.16
N MET A 134 16.15 1.89 11.96
CA MET A 134 16.11 0.89 10.88
C MET A 134 15.44 -0.42 11.31
N GLU A 135 15.27 -0.67 12.61
CA GLU A 135 14.64 -1.89 13.13
C GLU A 135 13.24 -2.15 12.52
N GLU A 136 12.40 -1.11 12.40
CA GLU A 136 11.07 -1.23 11.78
C GLU A 136 11.16 -1.48 10.26
N VAL A 137 12.20 -0.97 9.60
CA VAL A 137 12.47 -1.24 8.19
C VAL A 137 12.92 -2.69 8.02
N ASP A 138 13.76 -3.16 8.92
CA ASP A 138 14.27 -4.53 8.94
C ASP A 138 13.17 -5.55 9.21
N LYS A 139 12.25 -5.27 10.14
CA LYS A 139 11.06 -6.11 10.39
C LYS A 139 10.11 -6.15 9.19
N ALA A 140 9.95 -5.04 8.49
CA ALA A 140 9.16 -5.00 7.26
C ALA A 140 9.80 -5.87 6.17
N GLY A 141 11.13 -5.78 6.02
CA GLY A 141 11.90 -6.66 5.13
C GLY A 141 11.74 -8.13 5.50
N GLU A 142 11.87 -8.48 6.80
CA GLU A 142 11.73 -9.85 7.27
C GLU A 142 10.32 -10.42 7.02
N ARG A 143 9.28 -9.59 7.15
CA ARG A 143 7.91 -10.02 6.81
C ARG A 143 7.79 -10.38 5.34
N LEU A 144 8.36 -9.58 4.45
CA LEU A 144 8.40 -9.87 3.01
C LEU A 144 9.23 -11.14 2.75
N ALA A 145 10.40 -11.27 3.38
CA ALA A 145 11.26 -12.46 3.27
C ALA A 145 10.53 -13.73 3.71
N THR A 146 9.76 -13.68 4.79
CA THR A 146 8.92 -14.80 5.25
C THR A 146 7.97 -15.27 4.15
N TRP A 147 7.27 -14.34 3.50
CA TRP A 147 6.35 -14.66 2.41
C TRP A 147 7.04 -15.12 1.12
N LEU A 148 8.29 -14.73 0.90
CA LEU A 148 9.09 -15.22 -0.22
C LEU A 148 9.68 -16.62 0.03
N ARG A 149 9.91 -16.98 1.29
CA ARG A 149 10.49 -18.27 1.71
C ARG A 149 9.43 -19.36 1.95
N ASP A 150 8.27 -18.97 2.47
CA ASP A 150 7.21 -19.88 2.89
C ASP A 150 5.92 -19.62 2.11
N ASP A 151 5.70 -20.45 1.08
CA ASP A 151 4.49 -20.41 0.25
C ASP A 151 3.21 -20.68 1.05
N ALA A 152 3.27 -21.44 2.15
CA ALA A 152 2.11 -21.70 3.00
C ALA A 152 1.74 -20.45 3.82
N ALA A 153 2.74 -19.74 4.36
CA ALA A 153 2.52 -18.47 5.04
C ALA A 153 1.95 -17.41 4.09
N LEU A 154 2.43 -17.37 2.85
CA LEU A 154 1.88 -16.49 1.81
C LEU A 154 0.43 -16.88 1.45
N ALA A 155 0.17 -18.16 1.19
CA ALA A 155 -1.16 -18.66 0.85
C ALA A 155 -2.18 -18.38 1.95
N GLN A 156 -1.78 -18.49 3.22
CA GLN A 156 -2.64 -18.19 4.37
C GLN A 156 -3.09 -16.73 4.38
N VAL A 157 -2.16 -15.77 4.24
CA VAL A 157 -2.53 -14.35 4.21
C VAL A 157 -3.33 -13.98 2.95
N THR A 158 -3.02 -14.60 1.81
CA THR A 158 -3.82 -14.43 0.59
C THR A 158 -5.26 -14.91 0.80
N ALA A 159 -5.47 -16.07 1.42
CA ALA A 159 -6.81 -16.59 1.70
C ALA A 159 -7.59 -15.68 2.66
N GLU A 160 -6.93 -15.15 3.69
CA GLU A 160 -7.53 -14.17 4.60
C GLU A 160 -7.93 -12.86 3.90
N MET A 161 -7.11 -12.40 2.96
CA MET A 161 -7.45 -11.23 2.14
C MET A 161 -8.58 -11.51 1.16
N GLN A 162 -8.63 -12.71 0.56
CA GLN A 162 -9.74 -13.13 -0.30
C GLN A 162 -11.05 -13.16 0.46
N GLN A 163 -11.05 -13.70 1.68
CA GLN A 163 -12.21 -13.73 2.56
C GLN A 163 -12.67 -12.31 2.91
N LEU A 164 -11.75 -11.44 3.36
CA LEU A 164 -12.12 -10.06 3.66
C LEU A 164 -12.68 -9.36 2.43
N ARG A 165 -12.05 -9.55 1.26
CA ARG A 165 -12.54 -9.00 -0.01
C ARG A 165 -13.95 -9.49 -0.31
N SER A 166 -14.26 -10.79 -0.18
CA SER A 166 -15.61 -11.29 -0.46
C SER A 166 -16.66 -10.70 0.48
N ASP A 167 -16.28 -10.40 1.72
CA ASP A 167 -17.21 -9.88 2.72
C ASP A 167 -17.54 -8.39 2.48
N VAL A 168 -16.62 -7.63 1.88
CA VAL A 168 -16.72 -6.16 1.85
C VAL A 168 -16.76 -5.56 0.45
N ALA A 169 -16.22 -6.24 -0.56
CA ALA A 169 -16.17 -5.75 -1.94
C ALA A 169 -17.49 -6.03 -2.67
N ASN A 170 -18.51 -5.26 -2.34
CA ASN A 170 -19.80 -5.28 -3.02
C ASN A 170 -19.79 -4.33 -4.24
N THR A 171 -20.12 -4.85 -5.42
CA THR A 171 -20.39 -4.03 -6.60
C THR A 171 -21.66 -3.18 -6.41
N GLY A 172 -21.98 -2.31 -7.36
CA GLY A 172 -23.19 -1.48 -7.27
C GLY A 172 -23.00 -0.13 -6.58
N GLY A 173 -21.77 0.26 -6.22
CA GLY A 173 -21.51 1.49 -5.48
C GLY A 173 -21.92 2.75 -6.25
N VAL A 174 -21.61 2.78 -7.55
CA VAL A 174 -21.98 3.89 -8.45
C VAL A 174 -23.50 3.89 -8.68
N GLU A 175 -24.10 2.72 -8.86
CA GLU A 175 -25.53 2.54 -9.06
C GLU A 175 -26.32 2.98 -7.82
N ARG A 176 -25.88 2.61 -6.62
CA ARG A 176 -26.48 3.06 -5.35
C ARG A 176 -26.34 4.58 -5.18
N ALA A 177 -25.17 5.13 -5.51
CA ALA A 177 -24.96 6.57 -5.45
C ALA A 177 -25.89 7.31 -6.44
N ALA A 178 -26.01 6.83 -7.68
CA ALA A 178 -26.91 7.37 -8.69
C ALA A 178 -28.38 7.27 -8.24
N ALA A 179 -28.80 6.13 -7.71
CA ALA A 179 -30.15 5.92 -7.19
C ALA A 179 -30.46 6.89 -6.03
N ALA A 180 -29.53 7.07 -5.09
CA ALA A 180 -29.68 8.02 -3.98
C ALA A 180 -29.79 9.47 -4.47
N ILE A 181 -28.99 9.87 -5.48
CA ILE A 181 -29.10 11.20 -6.10
C ILE A 181 -30.47 11.40 -6.74
N LEU A 182 -30.94 10.42 -7.52
CA LEU A 182 -32.25 10.47 -8.19
C LEU A 182 -33.40 10.56 -7.17
N GLU A 183 -33.34 9.80 -6.09
CA GLU A 183 -34.33 9.85 -5.00
C GLU A 183 -34.37 11.25 -4.34
N GLN A 184 -33.22 11.85 -4.07
CA GLN A 184 -33.13 13.19 -3.49
C GLN A 184 -33.68 14.27 -4.44
N LEU A 185 -33.43 14.14 -5.75
CA LEU A 185 -33.99 15.05 -6.74
C LEU A 185 -35.51 14.92 -6.85
N ALA A 186 -36.05 13.69 -6.85
CA ALA A 186 -37.49 13.45 -6.89
C ALA A 186 -38.22 14.06 -5.67
N LYS A 187 -37.59 14.04 -4.48
CA LYS A 187 -38.11 14.69 -3.27
C LYS A 187 -38.06 16.22 -3.32
N ARG A 188 -37.19 16.80 -4.15
CA ARG A 188 -37.00 18.25 -4.30
C ARG A 188 -37.86 18.89 -5.39
N VAL A 189 -38.47 18.11 -6.28
CA VAL A 189 -39.49 18.62 -7.21
C VAL A 189 -40.74 18.94 -6.38
N PRO A 190 -41.13 20.21 -6.22
CA PRO A 190 -42.40 20.53 -5.57
C PRO A 190 -43.54 19.94 -6.40
N GLN A 191 -44.63 19.52 -5.74
CA GLN A 191 -45.96 19.35 -6.34
C GLN A 191 -46.52 20.69 -6.87
N GLN A 192 -45.73 21.49 -7.59
CA GLN A 192 -46.19 22.71 -8.25
C GLN A 192 -46.51 22.41 -9.71
N ARG A 193 -47.74 21.94 -9.93
CA ARG A 193 -48.64 22.35 -11.03
C ARG A 193 -49.96 21.58 -10.90
N ALA A 194 -50.79 22.01 -9.96
CA ALA A 194 -52.22 21.74 -9.97
C ALA A 194 -52.94 22.98 -9.43
N ALA A 195 -53.06 24.00 -10.29
CA ALA A 195 -54.09 25.04 -10.29
C ALA A 195 -53.97 25.78 -11.63
#